data_AF-A0AAD0WB73-F1
#
_entry.id   AF-A0AAD0WB73-F1
#
_cell.length_a   1.000
_cell.length_b   1.000
_cell.length_c   1.000
_cell.angle_alpha   90.00
_cell.angle_beta   90.00
_cell.angle_gamma   90.00
#
_symmetry.space_group_name_H-M   'P 1'
#
loop_
_entity.id
_entity.type
_entity.pdbx_description
1 polymer ?
#
loop_
_entity_poly.entity_id
_entity_poly.type
_entity_poly.pdbx_seq_one_letter_code
_entity_poly.pdbx_strand_id
1 'polypeptide(L)'
;MLLFNTAAADVFYKQPKTCPHCQSEHYSLTNHSKILRFTILPVIPLSISYQRQCDDCGYMTPVSWYALPTLEMLSIIKYFAGVLLLGYFLIQTVLGVHQQTTNEVSYINKPKLFDTYFVHADKFTDTPKRINNLKVAQLVEFDNDNMTFRVGNYTYKYNKDIEIAMRTSMLVQDNYFSSKTMTFRKEQIQQFYEDNSIYKIMRPELYSLFGGFVMHPPKPKPLYTGVKLDKHNQEGITYFKDGLYTEALNSFTLSAEGGYSWGQLNLGQMYRDGQGTQKSLEKAAYWLNKATQQGNLKAKIELAELCLSYDCSNLNTD
;
A
#
# COMPACT_ATOMS: atom_id res chain seq x y z
N MET A 1 -8.01 -25.78 -4.51
CA MET A 1 -8.89 -26.96 -4.70
C MET A 1 -8.99 -27.65 -3.35
N LEU A 2 -10.06 -27.38 -2.59
CA LEU A 2 -10.30 -28.06 -1.31
C LEU A 2 -10.73 -29.50 -1.65
N LEU A 3 -9.85 -30.47 -1.41
CA LEU A 3 -10.17 -31.88 -1.55
C LEU A 3 -11.00 -32.29 -0.34
N PHE A 4 -12.32 -32.22 -0.47
CA PHE A 4 -13.24 -32.72 0.54
C PHE A 4 -13.30 -34.23 0.43
N ASN A 5 -12.75 -34.95 1.41
CA ASN A 5 -12.95 -36.39 1.53
C ASN A 5 -13.81 -36.69 2.75
N THR A 6 -14.92 -37.37 2.51
CA THR A 6 -15.63 -38.09 3.57
C THR A 6 -14.84 -39.35 3.88
N ALA A 7 -14.20 -39.40 5.04
CA ALA A 7 -13.51 -40.59 5.50
C ALA A 7 -14.40 -41.33 6.51
N ALA A 8 -14.36 -42.67 6.48
CA ALA A 8 -14.75 -43.44 7.66
C ALA A 8 -13.79 -43.10 8.81
N ALA A 9 -14.32 -43.08 10.02
CA ALA A 9 -13.51 -42.88 11.20
C ALA A 9 -12.89 -44.21 11.64
N ASP A 10 -11.57 -44.24 11.83
CA ASP A 10 -10.87 -45.44 12.29
C ASP A 10 -11.37 -45.83 13.69
N VAL A 11 -11.70 -47.10 13.86
CA VAL A 11 -12.16 -47.66 15.12
C VAL A 11 -10.96 -48.28 15.81
N PHE A 12 -10.63 -47.81 17.01
CA PHE A 12 -9.44 -48.29 17.72
C PHE A 12 -9.74 -49.42 18.71
N TYR A 13 -10.96 -49.97 18.70
CA TYR A 13 -11.37 -50.86 19.79
C TYR A 13 -12.30 -52.01 19.37
N LYS A 14 -11.78 -53.24 19.43
CA LYS A 14 -12.56 -54.48 19.43
C LYS A 14 -12.70 -54.96 20.89
N GLN A 15 -13.78 -54.60 21.59
CA GLN A 15 -14.15 -55.39 22.78
C GLN A 15 -14.94 -56.61 22.32
N PRO A 16 -14.51 -57.83 22.68
CA PRO A 16 -15.29 -59.02 22.40
C PRO A 16 -16.60 -58.94 23.20
N LYS A 17 -17.71 -58.90 22.48
CA LYS A 17 -19.02 -59.30 23.01
C LYS A 17 -19.48 -60.49 22.18
N THR A 18 -20.40 -61.27 22.72
CA THR A 18 -21.06 -62.32 21.94
C THR A 18 -22.17 -61.71 21.08
N CYS A 19 -22.28 -62.15 19.84
CA CYS A 19 -23.35 -61.77 18.94
C CYS A 19 -24.68 -62.32 19.49
N PRO A 20 -25.72 -61.50 19.69
CA PRO A 20 -27.01 -61.98 20.20
C PRO A 20 -27.76 -62.87 19.19
N HIS A 21 -27.33 -62.89 17.92
CA HIS A 21 -27.96 -63.66 16.85
C HIS A 21 -27.31 -65.03 16.63
N CYS A 22 -25.98 -65.11 16.50
CA CYS A 22 -25.25 -66.36 16.20
C CYS A 22 -24.29 -66.82 17.31
N GLN A 23 -24.25 -66.12 18.45
CA GLN A 23 -23.36 -66.39 19.59
C GLN A 23 -21.85 -66.30 19.31
N SER A 24 -21.45 -65.91 18.10
CA SER A 24 -20.04 -65.67 17.75
C SER A 24 -19.39 -64.60 18.64
N GLU A 25 -18.11 -64.79 18.95
CA GLU A 25 -17.26 -63.80 19.62
C GLU A 25 -16.77 -62.68 18.68
N HIS A 26 -16.97 -62.84 17.36
CA HIS A 26 -16.63 -61.85 16.34
C HIS A 26 -17.68 -60.75 16.22
N TYR A 27 -18.07 -60.13 17.34
CA TYR A 27 -19.04 -59.04 17.39
C TYR A 27 -18.39 -57.74 17.88
N SER A 28 -17.96 -56.92 16.92
CA SER A 28 -17.11 -55.76 17.17
C SER A 28 -17.86 -54.44 16.97
N LEU A 29 -17.36 -53.38 17.60
CA LEU A 29 -17.85 -52.01 17.39
C LEU A 29 -17.25 -51.48 16.08
N THR A 30 -18.07 -50.82 15.28
CA THR A 30 -17.68 -50.16 14.03
C THR A 30 -18.16 -48.70 14.04
N ASN A 31 -17.37 -47.81 13.42
CA ASN A 31 -17.65 -46.38 13.35
C ASN A 31 -18.00 -46.02 11.91
N HIS A 32 -19.28 -45.70 11.69
CA HIS A 32 -19.84 -45.29 10.41
C HIS A 32 -20.07 -43.77 10.35
N SER A 33 -19.36 -43.02 11.18
CA SER A 33 -19.46 -41.56 11.20
C SER A 33 -18.93 -40.96 9.91
N LYS A 34 -19.65 -39.97 9.38
CA LYS A 34 -19.24 -39.18 8.24
C LYS A 34 -18.60 -37.90 8.74
N ILE A 35 -17.34 -37.72 8.40
CA ILE A 35 -16.56 -36.58 8.81
C ILE A 35 -15.97 -35.86 7.59
N LEU A 36 -16.02 -34.53 7.62
CA LEU A 36 -15.36 -33.70 6.64
C LEU A 36 -13.90 -33.50 7.09
N ARG A 37 -12.93 -34.08 6.36
CA ARG A 37 -11.50 -33.90 6.64
C ARG A 37 -10.91 -32.80 5.75
N PHE A 38 -10.23 -31.84 6.37
CA PHE A 38 -9.33 -30.91 5.69
C PHE A 38 -7.89 -31.40 5.85
N THR A 39 -7.06 -31.20 4.83
CA THR A 39 -5.70 -31.77 4.70
C THR A 39 -4.77 -31.49 5.89
N ILE A 40 -5.03 -30.44 6.67
CA ILE A 40 -4.21 -30.00 7.82
C ILE A 40 -5.05 -29.94 9.12
N LEU A 41 -6.31 -30.43 9.08
CA LEU A 41 -7.40 -30.29 10.04
C LEU A 41 -8.04 -28.86 10.12
N PRO A 42 -9.39 -28.75 10.31
CA PRO A 42 -10.06 -29.60 11.29
C PRO A 42 -11.43 -30.21 10.94
N VAL A 43 -11.64 -31.39 11.54
CA VAL A 43 -12.76 -32.28 11.24
C VAL A 43 -14.09 -31.64 11.62
N ILE A 44 -15.05 -31.66 10.70
CA ILE A 44 -16.44 -31.28 10.96
C ILE A 44 -17.28 -32.57 10.91
N PRO A 45 -18.03 -32.93 11.97
CA PRO A 45 -18.85 -34.12 11.94
C PRO A 45 -20.12 -33.81 11.14
N LEU A 46 -20.35 -34.56 10.07
CA LEU A 46 -21.61 -34.47 9.31
C LEU A 46 -22.66 -35.40 9.93
N SER A 47 -22.24 -36.58 10.36
CA SER A 47 -23.08 -37.52 11.12
C SER A 47 -22.20 -38.40 11.99
N ILE A 48 -22.58 -38.60 13.26
CA ILE A 48 -21.92 -39.53 14.17
C ILE A 48 -22.79 -40.77 14.28
N SER A 49 -22.25 -41.93 13.89
CA SER A 49 -22.99 -43.20 13.90
C SER A 49 -22.07 -44.34 14.27
N TYR A 50 -22.40 -45.04 15.34
CA TYR A 50 -21.71 -46.24 15.79
C TYR A 50 -22.64 -47.42 15.69
N GLN A 51 -22.11 -48.53 15.21
CA GLN A 51 -22.84 -49.79 15.09
C GLN A 51 -21.96 -50.90 15.65
N ARG A 52 -22.57 -51.99 16.09
CA ARG A 52 -21.85 -53.25 16.28
C ARG A 52 -22.18 -54.15 15.12
N GLN A 53 -21.18 -54.83 14.60
CA GLN A 53 -21.32 -55.75 13.47
C GLN A 53 -20.70 -57.09 13.84
N CYS A 54 -21.40 -58.17 13.49
CA CYS A 54 -20.89 -59.52 13.60
C CYS A 54 -20.25 -59.95 12.27
N ASP A 55 -18.99 -60.36 12.31
CA ASP A 55 -18.25 -60.76 11.11
C ASP A 55 -18.75 -62.10 10.55
N ASP A 56 -19.25 -63.00 11.41
CA ASP A 56 -19.68 -64.36 11.01
C ASP A 56 -21.10 -64.42 10.41
N CYS A 57 -22.02 -63.58 10.89
CA CYS A 57 -23.43 -63.61 10.44
C CYS A 57 -23.94 -62.29 9.86
N GLY A 58 -23.13 -61.22 9.85
CA GLY A 58 -23.52 -59.91 9.33
C GLY A 58 -24.54 -59.14 10.19
N TYR A 59 -24.93 -59.65 11.36
CA TYR A 59 -25.90 -58.98 12.24
C TYR A 59 -25.35 -57.63 12.73
N MET A 60 -26.18 -56.59 12.63
CA MET A 60 -25.82 -55.21 12.99
C MET A 60 -26.78 -54.61 14.03
N THR A 61 -26.26 -53.89 15.03
CA THR A 61 -27.07 -53.08 15.96
C THR A 61 -26.52 -51.68 16.16
N PRO A 62 -27.37 -50.63 16.19
CA PRO A 62 -26.92 -49.29 16.52
C PRO A 62 -26.43 -49.20 17.97
N VAL A 63 -25.41 -48.37 18.20
CA VAL A 63 -24.88 -48.07 19.54
C VAL A 63 -25.02 -46.58 19.80
N SER A 64 -25.75 -46.24 20.87
CA SER A 64 -25.84 -44.85 21.32
C SER A 64 -24.52 -44.36 21.89
N TRP A 65 -24.22 -43.06 21.72
CA TRP A 65 -22.93 -42.47 22.07
C TRP A 65 -22.55 -42.61 23.55
N TYR A 66 -23.52 -42.60 24.47
CA TYR A 66 -23.29 -42.79 25.91
C TYR A 66 -22.97 -44.24 26.31
N ALA A 67 -23.20 -45.20 25.41
CA ALA A 67 -22.85 -46.61 25.60
C ALA A 67 -21.47 -46.96 25.00
N LEU A 68 -20.74 -45.95 24.50
CA LEU A 68 -19.39 -46.12 23.98
C LEU A 68 -18.36 -46.27 25.10
N PRO A 69 -17.26 -47.01 24.85
CA PRO A 69 -16.11 -47.01 25.74
C PRO A 69 -15.58 -45.59 25.98
N THR A 70 -15.01 -45.36 27.16
CA THR A 70 -14.49 -44.05 27.58
C THR A 70 -13.46 -43.46 26.60
N LEU A 71 -12.57 -44.29 26.05
CA LEU A 71 -11.58 -43.86 25.06
C LEU A 71 -12.24 -43.38 23.75
N GLU A 72 -13.32 -44.03 23.30
CA GLU A 72 -14.04 -43.62 22.10
C GLU A 72 -14.89 -42.35 22.35
N MET A 73 -15.45 -42.20 23.54
CA MET A 73 -16.09 -40.94 23.96
C MET A 73 -15.12 -39.75 23.92
N LEU A 74 -13.88 -39.93 24.40
CA LEU A 74 -12.84 -38.91 24.28
C LEU A 74 -12.45 -38.65 22.81
N SER A 75 -12.48 -39.70 21.98
CA SER A 75 -12.23 -39.62 20.55
C SER A 75 -13.28 -38.77 19.82
N ILE A 76 -14.51 -38.64 20.32
CA ILE A 76 -15.53 -37.78 19.73
C ILE A 76 -15.12 -36.30 19.74
N ILE A 77 -14.42 -35.85 20.79
CA ILE A 77 -13.99 -34.44 20.94
C ILE A 77 -13.12 -34.00 19.76
N LYS A 78 -12.29 -34.92 19.22
CA LYS A 78 -11.41 -34.63 18.07
C LYS A 78 -12.21 -34.27 16.81
N TYR A 79 -13.45 -34.75 16.69
CA TYR A 79 -14.33 -34.43 15.57
C TYR A 79 -14.99 -33.06 15.69
N PHE A 80 -14.95 -32.41 16.85
CA PHE A 80 -15.48 -31.06 17.06
C PHE A 80 -14.41 -29.98 17.18
N ALA A 81 -13.15 -30.37 17.35
CA ALA A 81 -11.99 -29.47 17.39
C ALA A 81 -12.02 -28.45 16.25
N GLY A 82 -12.56 -28.83 15.09
CA GLY A 82 -12.63 -27.93 13.96
C GLY A 82 -13.69 -26.87 13.97
N VAL A 83 -14.87 -27.23 14.44
CA VAL A 83 -15.94 -26.27 14.66
C VAL A 83 -15.51 -25.25 15.72
N LEU A 84 -14.81 -25.70 16.76
CA LEU A 84 -14.27 -24.83 17.81
C LEU A 84 -13.21 -23.87 17.28
N LEU A 85 -12.25 -24.35 16.48
CA LEU A 85 -11.22 -23.50 15.87
C LEU A 85 -11.82 -22.47 14.90
N LEU A 86 -12.81 -22.87 14.09
CA LEU A 86 -13.54 -21.95 13.21
C LEU A 86 -14.31 -20.90 14.00
N GLY A 87 -15.01 -21.31 15.07
CA GLY A 87 -15.70 -20.38 15.97
C GLY A 87 -14.75 -19.39 16.64
N TYR A 88 -13.61 -19.87 17.13
CA TYR A 88 -12.56 -19.01 17.69
C TYR A 88 -12.02 -18.01 16.66
N PHE A 89 -11.68 -18.47 15.44
CA PHE A 89 -11.21 -17.59 14.37
C PHE A 89 -12.25 -16.53 14.00
N LEU A 90 -13.52 -16.92 13.86
CA LEU A 90 -14.62 -15.99 13.62
C LEU A 90 -14.74 -14.94 14.73
N ILE A 91 -14.71 -15.36 15.99
CA ILE A 91 -14.74 -14.45 17.14
C ILE A 91 -13.56 -13.46 17.07
N GLN A 92 -12.34 -13.94 16.83
CA GLN A 92 -11.16 -13.09 16.70
C GLN A 92 -11.28 -12.09 15.54
N THR A 93 -11.82 -12.52 14.39
CA THR A 93 -12.04 -11.62 13.25
C THR A 93 -13.04 -10.51 13.59
N VAL A 94 -14.13 -10.83 14.27
CA VAL A 94 -15.15 -9.84 14.68
C VAL A 94 -14.60 -8.87 15.71
N LEU A 95 -13.91 -9.38 16.73
CA LEU A 95 -13.26 -8.54 17.75
C LEU A 95 -12.21 -7.61 17.13
N GLY A 96 -11.39 -8.12 16.21
CA GLY A 96 -10.36 -7.33 15.51
C GLY A 96 -10.96 -6.20 14.66
N VAL A 97 -12.06 -6.46 13.95
CA VAL A 97 -12.78 -5.42 13.17
C VAL A 97 -13.29 -4.31 14.09
N HIS A 98 -13.91 -4.67 15.23
CA HIS A 98 -14.42 -3.67 16.18
C HIS A 98 -13.29 -2.79 16.77
N GLN A 99 -12.16 -3.41 17.10
CA GLN A 99 -10.99 -2.68 17.61
C GLN A 99 -10.41 -1.72 16.56
N GLN A 100 -10.36 -2.12 15.29
CA GLN A 100 -9.88 -1.26 14.21
C GLN A 100 -10.78 -0.03 14.01
N THR A 101 -12.12 -0.21 13.95
CA THR A 101 -13.06 0.91 13.84
C THR A 101 -12.92 1.89 15.00
N THR A 102 -12.74 1.38 16.22
CA THR A 102 -12.53 2.22 17.41
C THR A 102 -11.25 3.06 17.30
N ASN A 103 -10.18 2.48 16.76
CA ASN A 103 -8.92 3.20 16.52
C ASN A 103 -9.07 4.30 15.46
N GLU A 104 -9.72 4.00 14.34
CA GLU A 104 -9.92 4.95 13.24
C GLU A 104 -10.75 6.16 13.68
N VAL A 105 -11.85 5.95 14.40
CA VAL A 105 -12.65 7.04 14.98
C VAL A 105 -11.86 7.83 16.03
N SER A 106 -10.97 7.17 16.80
CA SER A 106 -10.07 7.88 17.70
C SER A 106 -9.09 8.80 16.96
N TYR A 107 -8.70 8.48 15.73
CA TYR A 107 -7.80 9.32 14.94
C TYR A 107 -8.48 10.60 14.45
N ILE A 108 -9.78 10.56 14.17
CA ILE A 108 -10.58 11.76 13.85
C ILE A 108 -10.68 12.68 15.07
N ASN A 109 -10.94 12.10 16.25
CA ASN A 109 -11.13 12.87 17.49
C ASN A 109 -9.82 13.43 18.06
N LYS A 110 -8.71 12.69 17.91
CA LYS A 110 -7.36 13.06 18.38
C LYS A 110 -6.36 12.93 17.23
N PRO A 111 -6.41 13.85 16.25
CA PRO A 111 -5.57 13.77 15.07
C PRO A 111 -4.09 14.02 15.39
N LYS A 112 -3.22 13.47 14.54
CA LYS A 112 -1.78 13.73 14.54
C LYS A 112 -1.32 14.03 13.12
N LEU A 113 -0.27 14.85 13.01
CA LEU A 113 0.32 15.17 11.71
C LEU A 113 0.68 13.89 10.97
N PHE A 114 0.41 13.89 9.66
CA PHE A 114 0.63 12.78 8.74
C PHE A 114 -0.28 11.56 8.94
N ASP A 115 -1.33 11.66 9.76
CA ASP A 115 -2.46 10.72 9.68
C ASP A 115 -2.96 10.68 8.22
N THR A 116 -3.12 9.47 7.72
CA THR A 116 -3.34 9.19 6.30
C THR A 116 -4.72 8.58 6.09
N TYR A 117 -5.49 9.21 5.22
CA TYR A 117 -6.89 8.95 4.98
C TYR A 117 -7.05 8.40 3.58
N PHE A 118 -7.74 7.28 3.46
CA PHE A 118 -8.05 6.65 2.19
C PHE A 118 -9.43 7.13 1.78
N VAL A 119 -9.50 7.79 0.64
CA VAL A 119 -10.66 8.57 0.27
C VAL A 119 -11.12 8.25 -1.14
N HIS A 120 -12.42 8.38 -1.37
CA HIS A 120 -12.93 8.57 -2.72
C HIS A 120 -12.60 10.00 -3.19
N ALA A 121 -12.27 10.16 -4.46
CA ALA A 121 -11.83 11.45 -4.99
C ALA A 121 -12.91 12.53 -4.92
N ASP A 122 -14.19 12.20 -4.78
CA ASP A 122 -15.31 13.13 -4.94
C ASP A 122 -15.46 14.19 -3.86
N LYS A 123 -15.22 13.84 -2.60
CA LYS A 123 -15.28 14.83 -1.50
C LYS A 123 -13.99 15.64 -1.37
N PHE A 124 -12.92 15.17 -2.03
CA PHE A 124 -11.56 15.68 -1.90
C PHE A 124 -10.99 16.24 -3.22
N THR A 125 -11.79 16.29 -4.28
CA THR A 125 -11.49 16.89 -5.59
C THR A 125 -12.81 17.30 -6.24
N ASP A 126 -12.81 18.29 -7.14
CA ASP A 126 -14.01 18.73 -7.88
C ASP A 126 -14.52 17.69 -8.91
N THR A 127 -14.32 16.39 -8.66
CA THR A 127 -14.65 15.28 -9.58
C THR A 127 -15.81 14.43 -9.05
N PRO A 128 -16.64 13.82 -9.91
CA PRO A 128 -17.78 13.01 -9.47
C PRO A 128 -17.36 11.64 -8.88
N LYS A 129 -18.15 11.13 -7.93
CA LYS A 129 -17.92 9.83 -7.25
C LYS A 129 -17.91 8.67 -8.25
N ARG A 130 -16.79 7.95 -8.31
CA ARG A 130 -16.64 6.69 -9.06
C ARG A 130 -15.96 5.64 -8.19
N ILE A 131 -16.39 4.38 -8.33
CA ILE A 131 -15.86 3.24 -7.54
C ILE A 131 -14.34 3.10 -7.68
N ASN A 132 -13.79 3.46 -8.85
CA ASN A 132 -12.38 3.28 -9.20
C ASN A 132 -11.54 4.56 -9.08
N ASN A 133 -12.04 5.58 -8.38
CA ASN A 133 -11.33 6.86 -8.17
C ASN A 133 -10.88 6.99 -6.71
N LEU A 134 -10.03 6.10 -6.24
CA LEU A 134 -9.50 6.11 -4.88
C LEU A 134 -8.26 7.01 -4.81
N LYS A 135 -8.10 7.74 -3.71
CA LYS A 135 -6.98 8.63 -3.46
C LYS A 135 -6.50 8.52 -2.02
N VAL A 136 -5.35 9.12 -1.77
CA VAL A 136 -4.77 9.26 -0.43
C VAL A 136 -4.81 10.73 -0.05
N ALA A 137 -5.38 11.05 1.10
CA ALA A 137 -5.31 12.37 1.72
C ALA A 137 -4.44 12.29 2.96
N GLN A 138 -3.56 13.27 3.16
CA GLN A 138 -2.67 13.32 4.32
C GLN A 138 -2.92 14.58 5.11
N LEU A 139 -3.10 14.41 6.43
CA LEU A 139 -3.28 15.52 7.34
C LEU A 139 -1.97 16.29 7.51
N VAL A 140 -2.01 17.59 7.27
CA VAL A 140 -0.83 18.49 7.36
C VAL A 140 -0.98 19.58 8.41
N GLU A 141 -2.21 19.89 8.81
CA GLU A 141 -2.52 20.87 9.86
C GLU A 141 -3.89 20.54 10.45
N PHE A 142 -4.08 20.84 11.73
CA PHE A 142 -5.37 20.73 12.40
C PHE A 142 -5.43 21.65 13.62
N ASP A 143 -6.64 22.06 13.96
CA ASP A 143 -6.95 22.81 15.18
C ASP A 143 -8.08 22.09 15.97
N ASN A 144 -8.79 22.82 16.82
CA ASN A 144 -9.89 22.25 17.61
C ASN A 144 -11.08 21.83 16.73
N ASP A 145 -11.33 22.52 15.63
CA ASP A 145 -12.54 22.39 14.81
C ASP A 145 -12.25 21.95 13.37
N ASN A 146 -11.06 22.25 12.85
CA ASN A 146 -10.68 22.07 11.45
C ASN A 146 -9.50 21.11 11.27
N MET A 147 -9.48 20.49 10.09
CA MET A 147 -8.42 19.59 9.62
C MET A 147 -8.10 19.93 8.17
N THR A 148 -6.82 20.16 7.89
CA THR A 148 -6.31 20.54 6.57
C THR A 148 -5.50 19.41 5.97
N PHE A 149 -5.85 19.02 4.75
CA PHE A 149 -5.28 17.88 4.04
C PHE A 149 -4.61 18.30 2.75
N ARG A 150 -3.54 17.60 2.39
CA ARG A 150 -3.04 17.52 1.02
C ARG A 150 -3.48 16.21 0.39
N VAL A 151 -3.90 16.26 -0.87
CA VAL A 151 -4.47 15.09 -1.57
C VAL A 151 -3.48 14.58 -2.63
N GLY A 152 -3.39 13.27 -2.78
CA GLY A 152 -2.56 12.62 -3.78
C GLY A 152 -2.94 13.00 -5.21
N ASN A 153 -1.92 13.24 -6.04
CA ASN A 153 -2.05 13.46 -7.48
C ASN A 153 -2.39 12.15 -8.22
N TYR A 154 -2.07 11.01 -7.62
CA TYR A 154 -2.36 9.68 -8.15
C TYR A 154 -3.77 9.21 -7.77
N THR A 155 -4.39 8.48 -8.71
CA THR A 155 -5.68 7.83 -8.51
C THR A 155 -5.51 6.32 -8.63
N TYR A 156 -6.17 5.58 -7.76
CA TYR A 156 -6.05 4.14 -7.64
C TYR A 156 -7.39 3.46 -7.92
N LYS A 157 -7.29 2.28 -8.53
CA LYS A 157 -8.47 1.45 -8.83
C LYS A 157 -8.87 0.59 -7.63
N TYR A 158 -7.90 0.08 -6.87
CA TYR A 158 -8.15 -0.81 -5.74
C TYR A 158 -7.33 -0.44 -4.50
N ASN A 159 -7.83 -0.82 -3.31
CA ASN A 159 -7.13 -0.59 -2.04
C ASN A 159 -5.72 -1.18 -2.02
N LYS A 160 -5.54 -2.39 -2.56
CA LYS A 160 -4.23 -3.04 -2.66
C LYS A 160 -3.18 -2.20 -3.40
N ASP A 161 -3.61 -1.37 -4.37
CA ASP A 161 -2.69 -0.56 -5.16
C ASP A 161 -2.14 0.61 -4.32
N ILE A 162 -2.96 1.16 -3.43
CA ILE A 162 -2.54 2.15 -2.43
C ILE A 162 -1.57 1.50 -1.43
N GLU A 163 -1.88 0.30 -0.93
CA GLU A 163 -1.00 -0.41 0.00
C GLU A 163 0.36 -0.73 -0.62
N ILE A 164 0.38 -1.15 -1.89
CA ILE A 164 1.62 -1.33 -2.66
C ILE A 164 2.38 -0.01 -2.74
N ALA A 165 1.73 1.08 -3.15
CA ALA A 165 2.36 2.40 -3.24
C ALA A 165 2.95 2.87 -1.90
N MET A 166 2.26 2.59 -0.79
CA MET A 166 2.76 2.87 0.56
C MET A 166 3.98 2.02 0.93
N ARG A 167 3.94 0.71 0.66
CA ARG A 167 5.07 -0.20 0.90
C ARG A 167 6.29 0.13 0.06
N THR A 168 6.09 0.61 -1.17
CA THR A 168 7.17 1.05 -2.07
C THR A 168 7.57 2.51 -1.84
N SER A 169 7.12 3.14 -0.75
CA SER A 169 7.45 4.54 -0.39
C SER A 169 7.12 5.57 -1.48
N MET A 170 6.17 5.28 -2.38
CA MET A 170 5.76 6.24 -3.41
C MET A 170 5.14 7.50 -2.83
N LEU A 171 4.52 7.40 -1.65
CA LEU A 171 3.93 8.54 -0.93
C LEU A 171 4.95 9.59 -0.49
N VAL A 172 6.24 9.26 -0.51
CA VAL A 172 7.34 10.15 -0.12
C VAL A 172 7.94 10.87 -1.35
N GLN A 173 7.47 10.57 -2.57
CA GLN A 173 7.90 11.30 -3.76
C GLN A 173 7.40 12.75 -3.69
N ASP A 174 8.26 13.70 -4.07
CA ASP A 174 8.00 15.14 -3.93
C ASP A 174 6.67 15.59 -4.60
N ASN A 175 6.30 14.95 -5.71
CA ASN A 175 5.07 15.25 -6.46
C ASN A 175 3.90 14.28 -6.18
N TYR A 176 4.00 13.45 -5.15
CA TYR A 176 2.91 12.53 -4.81
C TYR A 176 1.66 13.28 -4.34
N PHE A 177 1.85 14.19 -3.39
CA PHE A 177 0.78 15.02 -2.86
C PHE A 177 0.74 16.36 -3.59
N SER A 178 -0.45 16.87 -3.85
CA SER A 178 -0.64 18.22 -4.35
C SER A 178 -0.12 19.25 -3.35
N SER A 179 0.40 20.38 -3.86
CA SER A 179 0.69 21.57 -3.04
C SER A 179 -0.59 22.27 -2.57
N LYS A 180 -1.73 22.02 -3.25
CA LYS A 180 -3.03 22.52 -2.83
C LYS A 180 -3.52 21.77 -1.60
N THR A 181 -4.02 22.53 -0.64
CA THR A 181 -4.64 21.99 0.57
C THR A 181 -6.14 22.20 0.55
N MET A 182 -6.84 21.34 1.29
CA MET A 182 -8.28 21.45 1.52
C MET A 182 -8.53 21.35 3.01
N THR A 183 -9.36 22.24 3.53
CA THR A 183 -9.72 22.29 4.95
C THR A 183 -11.16 21.90 5.13
N PHE A 184 -11.40 20.99 6.08
CA PHE A 184 -12.73 20.51 6.44
C PHE A 184 -12.91 20.62 7.95
N ARG A 185 -14.15 20.82 8.39
CA ARG A 185 -14.48 20.70 9.82
C ARG A 185 -14.41 19.24 10.26
N LYS A 186 -14.07 18.99 11.51
CA LYS A 186 -14.05 17.63 12.09
C LYS A 186 -15.41 16.92 11.95
N GLU A 187 -16.50 17.65 12.10
CA GLU A 187 -17.86 17.16 11.88
C GLU A 187 -18.05 16.63 10.44
N GLN A 188 -17.50 17.30 9.45
CA GLN A 188 -17.56 16.86 8.05
C GLN A 188 -16.69 15.61 7.83
N ILE A 189 -15.51 15.54 8.45
CA ILE A 189 -14.65 14.36 8.39
C ILE A 189 -15.35 13.13 9.01
N GLN A 190 -16.05 13.33 10.13
CA GLN A 190 -16.88 12.30 10.76
C GLN A 190 -17.99 11.82 9.81
N GLN A 191 -18.71 12.76 9.16
CA GLN A 191 -19.72 12.42 8.15
C GLN A 191 -19.13 11.67 6.95
N PHE A 192 -17.94 12.06 6.47
CA PHE A 192 -17.27 11.37 5.37
C PHE A 192 -16.85 9.95 5.75
N TYR A 193 -16.54 9.70 7.03
CA TYR A 193 -16.26 8.36 7.51
C TYR A 193 -17.55 7.52 7.56
N GLU A 194 -18.62 8.10 8.10
CA GLU A 194 -19.94 7.44 8.21
C GLU A 194 -20.58 7.13 6.86
N ASP A 195 -20.41 8.01 5.86
CA ASP A 195 -20.90 7.81 4.49
C ASP A 195 -19.93 7.00 3.60
N ASN A 196 -18.84 6.49 4.19
CA ASN A 196 -17.80 5.70 3.53
C ASN A 196 -17.08 6.43 2.38
N SER A 197 -17.08 7.76 2.37
CA SER A 197 -16.21 8.56 1.50
C SER A 197 -14.75 8.53 1.99
N ILE A 198 -14.53 8.43 3.30
CA ILE A 198 -13.30 7.98 3.95
C ILE A 198 -13.55 6.55 4.42
N TYR A 199 -12.85 5.57 3.86
CA TYR A 199 -13.11 4.16 4.14
C TYR A 199 -12.00 3.47 4.94
N LYS A 200 -10.89 4.17 5.20
CA LYS A 200 -9.79 3.71 6.04
C LYS A 200 -8.96 4.89 6.51
N ILE A 201 -8.54 4.86 7.78
CA ILE A 201 -7.64 5.85 8.36
C ILE A 201 -6.44 5.12 8.96
N MET A 202 -5.24 5.60 8.68
CA MET A 202 -4.01 5.01 9.18
C MET A 202 -3.12 6.05 9.81
N ARG A 203 -2.52 5.69 10.94
CA ARG A 203 -1.53 6.49 11.64
C ARG A 203 -0.14 5.89 11.45
N PRO A 204 0.85 6.66 10.96
CA PRO A 204 2.22 6.17 10.89
C PRO A 204 2.81 5.93 12.29
N GLU A 205 3.49 4.80 12.46
CA GLU A 205 4.28 4.48 13.66
C GLU A 205 5.76 4.30 13.27
N LEU A 206 6.67 5.01 13.95
CA LEU A 206 8.12 4.92 13.72
C LEU A 206 8.52 5.13 12.24
N TYR A 207 7.90 6.13 11.60
CA TYR A 207 7.98 6.41 10.16
C TYR A 207 7.38 5.34 9.24
N SER A 208 6.78 4.27 9.76
CA SER A 208 6.17 3.21 8.94
C SER A 208 4.64 3.29 8.98
N LEU A 209 3.98 3.12 7.82
CA LEU A 209 2.52 2.91 7.74
C LEU A 209 2.14 1.41 7.69
N PHE A 210 3.13 0.52 7.48
CA PHE A 210 2.94 -0.94 7.34
C PHE A 210 4.10 -1.78 7.91
N GLY A 211 4.93 -1.24 8.82
CA GLY A 211 6.10 -1.96 9.33
C GLY A 211 7.27 -2.09 8.35
N GLY A 212 7.21 -1.42 7.18
CA GLY A 212 8.35 -1.24 6.28
C GLY A 212 9.14 0.01 6.67
N PHE A 213 10.47 -0.10 6.77
CA PHE A 213 11.35 1.05 6.98
C PHE A 213 11.17 2.05 5.83
N VAL A 214 10.80 3.29 6.18
CA VAL A 214 10.90 4.42 5.26
C VAL A 214 12.37 4.73 5.10
N MET A 215 12.96 4.18 4.03
CA MET A 215 14.25 4.65 3.58
C MET A 215 14.04 6.04 2.98
N HIS A 216 14.87 7.00 3.41
CA HIS A 216 15.00 8.24 2.65
C HIS A 216 15.37 7.87 1.21
N PRO A 217 14.75 8.50 0.20
CA PRO A 217 15.15 8.27 -1.19
C PRO A 217 16.67 8.47 -1.25
N PRO A 218 17.42 7.52 -1.85
CA PRO A 218 18.81 7.80 -2.15
C PRO A 218 18.85 9.10 -2.93
N LYS A 219 19.77 10.02 -2.58
CA LYS A 219 19.95 11.28 -3.29
C LYS A 219 19.83 11.00 -4.79
N PRO A 220 18.99 11.73 -5.54
CA PRO A 220 18.79 11.46 -6.96
C PRO A 220 20.16 11.35 -7.59
N LYS A 221 20.40 10.25 -8.30
CA LYS A 221 21.65 10.09 -9.05
C LYS A 221 21.75 11.34 -9.94
N PRO A 222 22.89 12.04 -9.96
CA PRO A 222 23.03 13.21 -10.80
C PRO A 222 22.60 12.83 -12.22
N LEU A 223 21.71 13.64 -12.80
CA LEU A 223 21.05 13.34 -14.08
C LEU A 223 22.04 13.12 -15.23
N TYR A 224 23.28 13.60 -15.07
CA TYR A 224 24.41 13.29 -15.95
C TYR A 224 25.50 12.58 -15.15
N THR A 225 25.86 11.38 -15.61
CA THR A 225 26.99 10.62 -15.07
C THR A 225 28.30 11.30 -15.47
N GLY A 226 29.20 11.52 -14.51
CA GLY A 226 30.54 12.08 -14.75
C GLY A 226 30.70 13.58 -14.55
N VAL A 227 29.63 14.29 -14.17
CA VAL A 227 29.69 15.75 -13.89
C VAL A 227 29.08 16.05 -12.52
N LYS A 228 29.82 16.76 -11.67
CA LYS A 228 29.32 17.23 -10.36
C LYS A 228 28.52 18.53 -10.57
N LEU A 229 27.20 18.43 -10.49
CA LEU A 229 26.30 19.59 -10.54
C LEU A 229 25.96 20.08 -9.13
N ASP A 230 25.82 21.39 -8.95
CA ASP A 230 25.30 21.96 -7.71
C ASP A 230 23.81 21.63 -7.53
N LYS A 231 23.31 21.89 -6.31
CA LYS A 231 21.95 21.57 -5.91
C LYS A 231 20.90 22.28 -6.79
N HIS A 232 21.07 23.57 -7.02
CA HIS A 232 20.10 24.38 -7.75
C HIS A 232 20.07 24.04 -9.23
N ASN A 233 21.21 23.68 -9.82
CA ASN A 233 21.22 23.18 -11.18
C ASN A 233 20.50 21.84 -11.34
N GLN A 234 20.59 20.94 -10.34
CA GLN A 234 19.82 19.69 -10.36
C GLN A 234 18.32 19.93 -10.25
N GLU A 235 17.90 20.82 -9.35
CA GLU A 235 16.50 21.24 -9.20
C GLU A 235 15.95 21.86 -10.49
N GLY A 236 16.72 22.77 -11.10
CA GLY A 236 16.35 23.42 -12.36
C GLY A 236 16.15 22.42 -13.50
N ILE A 237 17.01 21.40 -13.62
CA ILE A 237 16.83 20.34 -14.64
C ILE A 237 15.54 19.56 -14.41
N THR A 238 15.19 19.26 -13.15
CA THR A 238 13.94 18.57 -12.81
C THR A 238 12.74 19.42 -13.22
N TYR A 239 12.67 20.67 -12.78
CA TYR A 239 11.58 21.59 -13.14
C TYR A 239 11.45 21.77 -14.66
N PHE A 240 12.58 21.86 -15.37
CA PHE A 240 12.58 22.01 -16.81
C PHE A 240 11.98 20.80 -17.53
N LYS A 241 12.31 19.57 -17.09
CA LYS A 241 11.74 18.33 -17.64
C LYS A 241 10.25 18.20 -17.38
N ASP A 242 9.79 18.73 -16.25
CA ASP A 242 8.39 18.71 -15.85
C ASP A 242 7.57 19.85 -16.51
N GLY A 243 8.22 20.68 -17.35
CA GLY A 243 7.57 21.80 -18.05
C GLY A 243 7.33 23.03 -17.17
N LEU A 244 7.88 23.05 -15.95
CA LEU A 244 7.79 24.15 -14.99
C LEU A 244 8.89 25.18 -15.26
N TYR A 245 8.75 25.90 -16.38
CA TYR A 245 9.83 26.73 -16.90
C TYR A 245 10.17 27.94 -16.03
N THR A 246 9.22 28.53 -15.30
CA THR A 246 9.50 29.67 -14.42
C THR A 246 10.33 29.26 -13.20
N GLU A 247 10.01 28.12 -12.62
CA GLU A 247 10.73 27.51 -11.50
C GLU A 247 12.13 27.05 -11.95
N ALA A 248 12.23 26.44 -13.13
CA ALA A 248 13.52 26.08 -13.73
C ALA A 248 14.41 27.30 -13.93
N LEU A 249 13.87 28.40 -14.46
CA LEU A 249 14.60 29.66 -14.65
C LEU A 249 15.15 30.18 -13.32
N ASN A 250 14.32 30.21 -12.27
CA ASN A 250 14.74 30.68 -10.95
C ASN A 250 15.86 29.81 -10.37
N SER A 251 15.73 28.48 -10.45
CA SER A 251 16.75 27.54 -9.97
C SER A 251 18.05 27.66 -10.76
N PHE A 252 18.00 27.78 -12.09
CA PHE A 252 19.22 28.00 -12.88
C PHE A 252 19.84 29.37 -12.63
N THR A 253 19.05 30.40 -12.34
CA THR A 253 19.56 31.72 -11.93
C THR A 253 20.39 31.61 -10.65
N LEU A 254 19.87 30.94 -9.62
CA LEU A 254 20.61 30.70 -8.37
C LEU A 254 21.93 29.94 -8.61
N SER A 255 21.93 28.92 -9.48
CA SER A 255 23.15 28.19 -9.85
C SER A 255 24.13 29.04 -10.66
N ALA A 256 23.63 29.82 -11.63
CA ALA A 256 24.44 30.65 -12.49
C ALA A 256 25.14 31.80 -11.74
N GLU A 257 24.41 32.45 -10.84
CA GLU A 257 24.90 33.49 -9.92
C GLU A 257 25.86 32.90 -8.88
N GLY A 258 25.64 31.65 -8.46
CA GLY A 258 26.59 30.87 -7.65
C GLY A 258 27.89 30.51 -8.39
N GLY A 259 28.04 30.91 -9.65
CA GLY A 259 29.26 30.72 -10.44
C GLY A 259 29.37 29.37 -11.12
N TYR A 260 28.35 28.51 -11.07
CA TYR A 260 28.43 27.16 -11.64
C TYR A 260 28.23 27.17 -13.16
N SER A 261 29.24 26.73 -13.90
CA SER A 261 29.23 26.77 -15.38
C SER A 261 28.08 26.01 -16.04
N TRP A 262 27.52 24.99 -15.39
CA TRP A 262 26.34 24.26 -15.89
C TRP A 262 25.02 25.00 -15.65
N GLY A 263 24.89 25.72 -14.53
CA GLY A 263 23.75 26.61 -14.30
C GLY A 263 23.76 27.78 -15.29
N GLN A 264 24.94 28.35 -15.54
CA GLN A 264 25.13 29.40 -16.54
C GLN A 264 24.78 28.92 -17.96
N LEU A 265 25.21 27.71 -18.34
CA LEU A 265 24.81 27.08 -19.60
C LEU A 265 23.27 26.96 -19.72
N ASN A 266 22.62 26.35 -18.73
CA ASN A 266 21.19 26.10 -18.77
C ASN A 266 20.38 27.40 -18.77
N LEU A 267 20.79 28.39 -17.96
CA LEU A 267 20.17 29.71 -17.95
C LEU A 267 20.32 30.43 -19.31
N GLY A 268 21.49 30.32 -19.93
CA GLY A 268 21.75 30.85 -21.27
C GLY A 268 20.80 30.26 -22.32
N GLN A 269 20.58 28.94 -22.28
CA GLN A 269 19.63 28.26 -23.17
C GLN A 269 18.18 28.73 -22.94
N MET A 270 17.75 28.87 -21.68
CA MET A 270 16.40 29.36 -21.38
C MET A 270 16.15 30.77 -21.90
N TYR A 271 17.14 31.67 -21.82
CA TYR A 271 17.03 33.00 -22.43
C TYR A 271 17.05 32.95 -23.96
N ARG A 272 17.80 32.04 -24.59
CA ARG A 272 17.80 31.87 -26.05
C ARG A 272 16.44 31.42 -26.56
N ASP A 273 15.81 30.50 -25.84
CA ASP A 273 14.58 29.83 -26.28
C ASP A 273 13.31 30.52 -25.74
N GLY A 274 13.45 31.47 -24.80
CA GLY A 274 12.32 32.15 -24.18
C GLY A 274 11.49 31.22 -23.29
N GLN A 275 12.14 30.27 -22.63
CA GLN A 275 11.48 29.32 -21.75
C GLN A 275 11.39 29.92 -20.34
N GLY A 276 10.18 30.09 -19.82
CA GLY A 276 9.93 30.67 -18.49
C GLY A 276 10.19 32.18 -18.40
N THR A 277 10.63 32.81 -19.48
CA THR A 277 10.91 34.24 -19.61
C THR A 277 10.83 34.69 -21.07
N GLN A 278 10.93 35.99 -21.34
CA GLN A 278 11.05 36.48 -22.70
C GLN A 278 12.41 36.13 -23.30
N LYS A 279 12.42 35.79 -24.59
CA LYS A 279 13.64 35.51 -25.34
C LYS A 279 14.58 36.72 -25.33
N SER A 280 15.83 36.49 -24.97
CA SER A 280 16.90 37.51 -24.93
C SER A 280 18.23 36.89 -25.35
N LEU A 281 18.63 37.14 -26.60
CA LEU A 281 19.89 36.63 -27.15
C LEU A 281 21.11 37.25 -26.46
N GLU A 282 21.00 38.52 -26.03
CA GLU A 282 22.01 39.21 -25.24
C GLU A 282 22.30 38.49 -23.91
N LYS A 283 21.26 38.22 -23.12
CA LYS A 283 21.41 37.49 -21.84
C LYS A 283 21.86 36.05 -22.07
N ALA A 284 21.40 35.41 -23.14
CA ALA A 284 21.87 34.08 -23.52
C ALA A 284 23.38 34.07 -23.76
N ALA A 285 23.86 34.99 -24.60
CA ALA A 285 25.27 35.13 -24.95
C ALA A 285 26.13 35.45 -23.72
N TYR A 286 25.66 36.33 -22.83
CA TYR A 286 26.32 36.67 -21.57
C TYR A 286 26.58 35.43 -20.69
N TRP A 287 25.53 34.64 -20.40
CA TRP A 287 25.67 33.48 -19.53
C TRP A 287 26.46 32.34 -20.18
N LEU A 288 26.29 32.12 -21.49
CA LEU A 288 27.08 31.14 -22.24
C LEU A 288 28.56 31.51 -22.29
N ASN A 289 28.89 32.81 -22.43
CA ASN A 289 30.26 33.29 -22.38
C ASN A 289 30.90 33.05 -21.00
N LYS A 290 30.20 33.37 -19.90
CA LYS A 290 30.66 33.06 -18.54
C LYS A 290 30.93 31.57 -18.35
N ALA A 291 30.06 30.70 -18.85
CA ALA A 291 30.28 29.26 -18.77
C ALA A 291 31.49 28.80 -19.61
N THR A 292 31.70 29.43 -20.78
CA THR A 292 32.85 29.16 -21.67
C THR A 292 34.18 29.57 -21.04
N GLN A 293 34.24 30.71 -20.36
CA GLN A 293 35.43 31.16 -19.62
C GLN A 293 35.84 30.18 -18.52
N GLN A 294 34.90 29.39 -18.00
CA GLN A 294 35.15 28.32 -17.03
C GLN A 294 35.51 26.97 -17.68
N GLY A 295 35.72 26.93 -19.00
CA GLY A 295 36.07 25.71 -19.73
C GLY A 295 34.90 24.78 -20.04
N ASN A 296 33.64 25.23 -19.93
CA ASN A 296 32.49 24.41 -20.30
C ASN A 296 32.40 24.26 -21.83
N LEU A 297 32.80 23.09 -22.34
CA LEU A 297 32.81 22.79 -23.78
C LEU A 297 31.43 22.86 -24.43
N LYS A 298 30.36 22.51 -23.71
CA LYS A 298 28.99 22.63 -24.26
C LYS A 298 28.59 24.08 -24.43
N ALA A 299 28.86 24.92 -23.43
CA ALA A 299 28.61 26.36 -23.54
C ALA A 299 29.39 26.99 -24.70
N LYS A 300 30.62 26.56 -24.94
CA LYS A 300 31.41 27.01 -26.09
C LYS A 300 30.74 26.71 -27.43
N ILE A 301 30.19 25.49 -27.58
CA ILE A 301 29.48 25.07 -28.80
C ILE A 301 28.20 25.89 -28.97
N GLU A 302 27.39 26.00 -27.92
CA GLU A 302 26.11 26.72 -27.93
C GLU A 302 26.32 28.23 -28.17
N LEU A 303 27.38 28.82 -27.61
CA LEU A 303 27.76 30.20 -27.87
C LEU A 303 28.17 30.38 -29.34
N ALA A 304 29.01 29.50 -29.87
CA ALA A 304 29.42 29.57 -31.26
C ALA A 304 28.22 29.49 -32.22
N GLU A 305 27.26 28.60 -31.95
CA GLU A 305 26.02 28.50 -32.71
C GLU A 305 25.16 29.77 -32.61
N LEU A 306 24.99 30.31 -31.40
CA LEU A 306 24.27 31.57 -31.17
C LEU A 306 24.88 32.71 -32.02
N CYS A 307 26.21 32.80 -32.04
CA CYS A 307 26.95 33.86 -32.74
C CYS A 307 26.92 33.75 -34.27
N LEU A 308 26.42 32.65 -34.84
CA LEU A 308 26.11 32.59 -36.28
C LEU A 308 24.88 33.42 -36.66
N SER A 309 24.01 33.69 -35.69
CA SER A 309 22.72 34.38 -35.90
C SER A 309 22.59 35.70 -35.12
N TYR A 310 23.51 35.98 -34.21
CA TYR A 310 23.51 37.14 -33.32
C TYR A 310 24.93 37.73 -33.22
N ASP A 311 25.06 39.05 -33.23
CA ASP A 311 26.37 39.69 -33.10
C ASP A 311 26.89 39.59 -31.66
N CYS A 312 27.94 38.78 -31.51
CA CYS A 312 28.61 38.51 -30.24
C CYS A 312 29.91 39.32 -30.05
N SER A 313 30.23 40.26 -30.95
CA SER A 313 31.50 41.00 -30.93
C SER A 313 31.77 41.75 -29.62
N ASN A 314 30.71 42.11 -28.88
CA ASN A 314 30.80 42.89 -27.64
C ASN A 314 30.89 42.05 -26.35
N LEU A 315 31.04 40.72 -26.41
CA LEU A 315 31.06 39.86 -25.22
C LEU A 315 32.37 39.92 -24.40
N ASN A 316 33.38 40.67 -24.87
CA ASN A 316 34.72 40.75 -24.28
C ASN A 316 34.99 42.04 -23.48
N THR A 317 33.97 42.81 -23.11
CA THR A 317 34.13 43.98 -22.25
C THR A 317 33.61 43.65 -20.85
N ASP A 318 34.48 43.06 -20.02
CA ASP A 318 34.63 43.31 -18.56
C ASP A 318 35.55 42.26 -17.91
#